data_AF-A0AAV4Q6K1-F1
#
_entry.id   AF-A0AAV4Q6K1-F1
#
_cell.length_a   1.000
_cell.length_b   1.000
_cell.length_c   1.000
_cell.angle_alpha   90.00
_cell.angle_beta   90.00
_cell.angle_gamma   90.00
#
_symmetry.space_group_name_H-M   'P 1'
#
loop_
_entity.id
_entity.type
_entity.pdbx_description
1 polymer ?
#
loop_
_entity_poly.entity_id
_entity_poly.type
_entity_poly.pdbx_seq_one_letter_code
_entity_poly.pdbx_strand_id
1 'polypeptide(L)'
;MPGFVTCGPNEALVVSGCCLVNPTIVPGGRVFVWPFIQRAQKLTLNTMTLTIESPKVYTQQGVPISVTGIAQLFFELSILLFVTPKKTSQIQHIARETLEGHQRAIMCTMSVEEIYKDRKVFQASF
;
A
#
# COMPACT_ATOMS: atom_id res chain seq x y z
N MET A 1 0.90 5.83 -31.68
CA MET A 1 0.31 4.78 -32.55
C MET A 1 -0.93 4.23 -31.88
N PRO A 2 -2.07 4.06 -32.60
CA PRO A 2 -3.18 3.27 -32.07
C PRO A 2 -2.70 1.84 -31.86
N GLY A 3 -2.91 1.30 -30.67
CA GLY A 3 -2.25 0.08 -30.26
C GLY A 3 -3.08 -0.69 -29.26
N PHE A 4 -3.07 -2.02 -29.42
CA PHE A 4 -3.57 -2.92 -28.39
C PHE A 4 -2.60 -2.87 -27.21
N VAL A 5 -3.12 -2.54 -26.03
CA VAL A 5 -2.36 -2.59 -24.79
C VAL A 5 -2.68 -3.90 -24.10
N THR A 6 -1.65 -4.69 -23.83
CA THR A 6 -1.76 -5.96 -23.10
C THR A 6 -1.26 -5.81 -21.67
N CYS A 7 -1.89 -6.54 -20.75
CA CYS A 7 -1.48 -6.65 -19.36
C CYS A 7 -1.35 -8.10 -18.92
N GLY A 8 -0.40 -8.33 -18.00
CA GLY A 8 -0.18 -9.63 -17.39
C GLY A 8 -1.29 -10.02 -16.41
N PRO A 9 -1.31 -11.28 -15.94
CA PRO A 9 -2.33 -11.78 -15.02
C PRO A 9 -2.36 -11.07 -13.65
N ASN A 10 -1.23 -10.47 -13.23
CA ASN A 10 -1.13 -9.71 -11.98
C ASN A 10 -1.22 -8.18 -12.19
N GLU A 11 -1.72 -7.75 -13.35
CA GLU A 11 -1.86 -6.34 -13.70
C GLU A 11 -3.29 -6.04 -14.18
N ALA A 12 -3.79 -4.87 -13.81
CA ALA A 12 -5.04 -4.32 -14.30
C ALA A 12 -4.78 -3.13 -15.23
N LEU A 13 -5.57 -3.03 -16.30
CA LEU A 13 -5.64 -1.86 -17.16
C LEU A 13 -6.78 -0.96 -16.72
N VAL A 14 -6.46 0.27 -16.36
CA VAL A 14 -7.43 1.36 -16.25
C VAL A 14 -7.47 2.12 -17.55
N VAL A 15 -8.62 2.09 -18.23
CA VAL A 15 -8.85 2.86 -19.44
C VAL A 15 -9.79 4.02 -19.13
N SER A 16 -9.32 5.24 -19.38
CA SER A 16 -10.04 6.50 -19.15
C SER A 16 -10.02 7.34 -20.43
N GLY A 17 -11.09 8.06 -20.77
CA GLY A 17 -11.14 8.84 -22.01
C GLY A 17 -12.46 9.58 -22.24
N CYS A 18 -12.48 10.47 -23.23
CA CYS A 18 -13.58 11.42 -23.44
C CYS A 18 -14.94 10.78 -23.82
N CYS A 19 -14.93 9.54 -24.32
CA CYS A 19 -16.16 8.80 -24.67
C CYS A 19 -16.57 7.75 -23.61
N LEU A 20 -15.78 7.56 -22.56
CA LEU A 20 -16.13 6.70 -21.44
C LEU A 20 -16.52 7.59 -20.26
N VAL A 21 -17.81 7.65 -19.94
CA VAL A 21 -18.32 8.40 -18.78
C VAL A 21 -17.75 7.85 -17.47
N ASN A 22 -17.56 6.52 -17.40
CA ASN A 22 -16.92 5.85 -16.28
C ASN A 22 -15.63 5.17 -16.75
N PRO A 23 -14.50 5.38 -16.04
CA PRO A 23 -13.26 4.67 -16.33
C PRO A 23 -13.43 3.18 -16.05
N THR A 24 -12.99 2.34 -16.99
CA THR A 24 -13.16 0.87 -16.92
C THR A 24 -11.86 0.23 -16.47
N ILE A 25 -11.96 -0.69 -15.51
CA ILE A 25 -10.85 -1.50 -15.02
C ILE A 25 -10.97 -2.90 -15.65
N VAL A 26 -9.92 -3.35 -16.33
CA VAL A 26 -9.84 -4.69 -16.92
C VAL A 26 -8.67 -5.44 -16.29
N PRO A 27 -8.92 -6.39 -15.36
CA PRO A 27 -7.86 -7.22 -14.76
C PRO A 27 -7.40 -8.28 -15.78
N GLY A 28 -6.13 -8.20 -16.20
CA GLY A 28 -5.55 -9.10 -17.19
C GLY A 28 -6.14 -8.98 -18.61
N GLY A 29 -5.33 -9.25 -19.63
CA GLY A 29 -5.80 -9.38 -21.00
C GLY A 29 -5.38 -8.24 -21.93
N ARG A 30 -6.23 -7.94 -22.93
CA ARG A 30 -5.94 -6.97 -24.00
C ARG A 30 -7.07 -5.96 -24.13
N VAL A 31 -6.75 -4.68 -24.27
CA VAL A 31 -7.73 -3.63 -24.56
C VAL A 31 -7.24 -2.79 -25.74
N PHE A 32 -8.17 -2.46 -26.64
CA PHE A 32 -7.90 -1.52 -27.73
C PHE A 32 -8.07 -0.09 -27.22
N VAL A 33 -7.02 0.72 -27.37
CA VAL A 33 -6.98 2.08 -26.82
C VAL A 33 -6.68 3.05 -27.95
N TRP A 34 -7.58 4.02 -28.13
CA TRP A 34 -7.44 5.03 -29.16
C TRP A 34 -6.61 6.23 -28.64
N PRO A 35 -5.40 6.48 -29.15
CA PRO A 35 -4.39 7.31 -28.48
C PRO A 35 -4.74 8.81 -28.45
N PHE A 36 -5.69 9.25 -29.27
CA PHE A 36 -6.12 10.65 -29.31
C PHE A 36 -7.22 10.98 -28.29
N ILE A 37 -8.00 9.99 -27.83
CA ILE A 37 -9.21 10.23 -27.03
C ILE A 37 -9.19 9.41 -25.72
N GLN A 38 -8.39 8.34 -25.67
CA GLN A 38 -8.32 7.39 -24.57
C GLN A 38 -6.89 7.27 -24.03
N ARG A 39 -6.77 7.18 -22.71
CA ARG A 39 -5.56 6.89 -21.96
C ARG A 39 -5.70 5.54 -21.29
N ALA A 40 -4.67 4.71 -21.42
CA ALA A 40 -4.57 3.46 -20.69
C ALA A 40 -3.44 3.54 -19.67
N GLN A 41 -3.73 3.06 -18.47
CA GLN A 41 -2.82 3.03 -17.34
C GLN A 41 -2.73 1.60 -16.81
N LYS A 42 -1.51 1.08 -16.71
CA LYS A 42 -1.24 -0.21 -16.09
C LYS A 42 -1.09 -0.03 -14.60
N LEU A 43 -1.79 -0.85 -13.83
CA LEU A 43 -1.71 -0.87 -12.38
C LEU A 43 -1.43 -2.30 -11.93
N THR A 44 -0.41 -2.46 -11.10
CA THR A 44 -0.03 -3.76 -10.58
C THR A 44 -0.96 -4.13 -9.42
N LEU A 45 -1.53 -5.33 -9.45
CA LEU A 45 -2.41 -5.86 -8.39
C LEU A 45 -1.62 -6.56 -7.27
N ASN A 46 -0.30 -6.32 -7.21
CA ASN A 46 0.54 -6.95 -6.21
C ASN A 46 0.31 -6.33 -4.84
N THR A 47 0.20 -7.18 -3.83
CA THR A 47 0.29 -6.77 -2.43
C THR A 47 1.61 -6.05 -2.21
N MET A 48 1.54 -4.87 -1.62
CA MET A 48 2.74 -4.13 -1.29
C MET A 48 3.12 -4.41 0.15
N THR A 49 4.37 -4.81 0.37
CA THR A 49 4.89 -5.06 1.72
C THR A 49 5.67 -3.84 2.19
N LEU A 50 5.28 -3.30 3.34
CA LEU A 50 5.99 -2.26 4.06
C LEU A 50 6.70 -2.89 5.26
N THR A 51 8.00 -2.67 5.36
CA THR A 51 8.79 -3.06 6.53
C THR A 51 8.96 -1.83 7.42
N ILE A 52 8.35 -1.82 8.60
CA ILE A 52 8.48 -0.72 9.55
C ILE A 52 9.54 -1.11 10.58
N GLU A 53 10.52 -0.24 10.80
CA GLU A 53 11.59 -0.46 11.76
C GLU A 53 11.63 0.71 12.72
N SER A 54 11.58 0.41 14.02
CA SER A 54 11.67 1.42 15.07
C SER A 54 12.83 1.06 16.01
N PRO A 55 14.05 1.52 15.71
CA PRO A 55 15.22 1.23 16.52
C PRO A 55 15.25 2.09 17.79
N LYS A 56 15.71 1.49 18.90
CA LYS A 56 16.03 2.18 20.16
C LYS A 56 14.86 3.01 20.74
N VAL A 57 13.66 2.45 20.77
CA VAL A 57 12.52 3.06 21.47
C VAL A 57 12.56 2.63 22.94
N TYR A 58 12.42 3.60 23.84
CA TYR A 58 12.37 3.35 25.27
C TYR A 58 10.93 3.04 25.71
N THR A 59 10.75 1.94 26.43
CA THR A 59 9.47 1.59 27.06
C THR A 59 9.19 2.50 28.25
N GLN A 60 7.99 2.39 28.84
CA GLN A 60 7.62 3.13 30.04
C GLN A 60 8.62 2.95 31.21
N GLN A 61 9.26 1.80 31.30
CA GLN A 61 10.25 1.46 32.34
C GLN A 61 11.69 1.91 31.98
N GLY A 62 11.89 2.58 30.84
CA GLY A 62 13.20 3.09 30.41
C GLY A 62 14.11 2.04 29.77
N VAL A 63 13.57 0.90 29.35
CA VAL A 63 14.37 -0.16 28.70
C VAL A 63 14.37 0.08 27.18
N PRO A 64 15.55 0.12 26.52
CA PRO A 64 15.63 0.28 25.08
C PRO A 64 15.26 -1.02 24.35
N ILE A 65 14.27 -0.96 23.47
CA ILE A 65 13.84 -2.08 22.62
C ILE A 65 13.87 -1.64 21.15
N SER A 66 14.15 -2.59 20.26
CA SER A 66 14.03 -2.41 18.82
C SER A 66 13.03 -3.42 18.28
N VAL A 67 12.06 -2.94 17.49
CA VAL A 67 11.00 -3.78 16.93
C VAL A 67 10.91 -3.55 15.43
N THR A 68 10.79 -4.67 14.70
CA THR A 68 10.52 -4.69 13.26
C THR A 68 9.13 -5.24 13.02
N GLY A 69 8.30 -4.46 12.33
CA GLY A 69 6.96 -4.85 11.87
C GLY A 69 6.94 -5.07 10.36
N ILE A 70 6.12 -6.02 9.91
CA ILE A 70 5.83 -6.22 8.50
C ILE A 70 4.35 -5.94 8.31
N ALA A 71 4.03 -4.96 7.47
CA ALA A 71 2.67 -4.60 7.11
C ALA A 71 2.44 -4.91 5.63
N GLN A 72 1.30 -5.53 5.31
CA GLN A 72 0.89 -5.77 3.93
C GLN A 72 -0.26 -4.82 3.59
N LEU A 73 -0.05 -3.98 2.58
CA LEU A 73 -1.06 -3.09 2.05
C LEU A 73 -1.70 -3.72 0.81
N PHE A 74 -3.02 -3.79 0.85
CA PHE A 74 -3.86 -4.23 -0.25
C PHE A 74 -4.66 -3.02 -0.73
N PHE A 75 -4.57 -2.72 -2.04
CA PHE A 75 -5.38 -1.68 -2.65
C PHE A 75 -6.62 -2.32 -3.27
N GLU A 76 -7.80 -1.85 -2.89
CA GLU A 76 -9.02 -2.22 -3.60
C GLU A 76 -9.03 -1.65 -5.01
N LEU A 77 -9.58 -2.41 -5.95
CA LEU A 77 -9.68 -2.04 -7.37
C LEU A 77 -10.34 -0.66 -7.58
N SER A 78 -11.34 -0.34 -6.76
CA SER A 78 -12.10 0.91 -6.81
C SER A 78 -11.21 2.13 -6.55
N ILE A 79 -10.25 2.01 -5.63
CA ILE A 79 -9.34 3.08 -5.22
C ILE A 79 -8.21 3.23 -6.25
N LEU A 80 -7.82 2.12 -6.88
CA LEU A 80 -6.79 2.04 -7.91
C LEU A 80 -7.08 2.95 -9.12
N LEU A 81 -8.36 3.23 -9.37
CA LEU A 81 -8.85 4.15 -10.40
C LEU A 81 -8.37 5.61 -10.19
N PHE A 82 -8.24 6.01 -8.92
CA PHE A 82 -7.87 7.38 -8.53
C PHE A 82 -6.37 7.50 -8.19
N VAL A 83 -5.74 6.36 -7.90
CA VAL A 83 -4.34 6.26 -7.49
C VAL A 83 -3.45 6.05 -8.70
N THR A 84 -2.82 7.13 -9.15
CA THR A 84 -1.76 7.12 -10.16
C THR A 84 -0.49 6.46 -9.60
N PRO A 85 0.34 5.75 -10.40
CA PRO A 85 1.59 5.13 -9.95
C PRO A 85 2.63 6.13 -9.39
N LYS A 86 2.55 7.43 -9.71
CA LYS A 86 3.34 8.44 -9.01
C LYS A 86 2.88 8.65 -7.56
N LYS A 87 1.58 8.52 -7.30
CA LYS A 87 0.99 8.63 -5.96
C LYS A 87 1.23 7.39 -5.12
N THR A 88 1.40 6.20 -5.70
CA THR A 88 1.62 4.98 -4.92
C THR A 88 2.86 5.08 -4.05
N SER A 89 4.00 5.53 -4.58
CA SER A 89 5.23 5.73 -3.78
C SER A 89 5.06 6.75 -2.64
N GLN A 90 4.31 7.82 -2.87
CA GLN A 90 4.01 8.82 -1.83
C GLN A 90 3.09 8.25 -0.75
N ILE A 91 2.05 7.52 -1.15
CA ILE A 91 1.15 6.82 -0.22
C ILE A 91 1.94 5.83 0.64
N GLN A 92 2.89 5.11 0.04
CA GLN A 92 3.74 4.17 0.76
C GLN A 92 4.63 4.86 1.79
N HIS A 93 5.21 6.00 1.43
CA HIS A 93 6.01 6.80 2.34
C HIS A 93 5.17 7.31 3.53
N ILE A 94 4.03 7.92 3.23
CA ILE A 94 3.11 8.46 4.25
C ILE A 94 2.59 7.33 5.15
N ALA A 95 2.19 6.20 4.57
CA ALA A 95 1.74 5.04 5.32
C ALA A 95 2.86 4.48 6.21
N ARG A 96 4.09 4.38 5.69
CA ARG A 96 5.26 3.94 6.48
C ARG A 96 5.50 4.87 7.67
N GLU A 97 5.55 6.19 7.45
CA GLU A 97 5.78 7.17 8.52
C GLU A 97 4.65 7.16 9.56
N THR A 98 3.40 7.01 9.11
CA THR A 98 2.23 6.97 9.99
C THR A 98 2.25 5.70 10.85
N LEU A 99 2.52 4.54 10.23
CA LEU A 99 2.63 3.26 10.92
C LEU A 99 3.84 3.22 11.87
N GLU A 100 4.97 3.82 11.50
CA GLU A 100 6.13 3.96 12.38
C GLU A 100 5.81 4.82 13.61
N GLY A 101 5.12 5.95 13.41
CA GLY A 101 4.65 6.80 14.49
C GLY A 101 3.69 6.06 15.43
N HIS A 102 2.75 5.30 14.87
CA HIS A 102 1.79 4.49 15.61
C HIS A 102 2.48 3.37 16.42
N GLN A 103 3.39 2.64 15.77
CA GLN A 103 4.21 1.60 16.42
C GLN A 103 4.97 2.18 17.61
N ARG A 104 5.61 3.34 17.41
CA ARG A 104 6.37 4.03 18.45
C ARG A 104 5.49 4.50 19.59
N ALA A 105 4.29 5.02 19.31
CA ALA A 105 3.34 5.44 20.33
C ALA A 105 2.89 4.26 21.21
N ILE A 106 2.55 3.11 20.61
CA ILE A 106 2.17 1.89 21.36
C ILE A 106 3.33 1.44 22.26
N MET A 107 4.56 1.42 21.74
CA MET A 107 5.73 0.99 22.51
C MET A 107 6.05 1.89 23.71
N CYS A 108 5.74 3.20 23.64
CA CYS A 108 5.88 4.09 24.79
C CYS A 108 4.87 3.78 25.91
N THR A 109 3.74 3.17 25.57
CA THR A 109 2.65 2.89 26.53
C THR A 109 2.70 1.48 27.13
N MET A 110 3.37 0.52 26.48
CA MET A 110 3.52 -0.85 27.00
C MET A 110 4.79 -1.03 27.85
N SER A 111 4.69 -1.94 28.82
CA SER A 111 5.84 -2.45 29.58
C SER A 111 6.63 -3.51 28.80
N VAL A 112 7.87 -3.80 29.23
CA VAL A 112 8.71 -4.83 28.57
C VAL A 112 8.07 -6.22 28.68
N GLU A 113 7.44 -6.49 29.83
CA GLU A 113 6.81 -7.77 30.12
C GLU A 113 5.61 -8.03 29.19
N GLU A 114 4.79 -7.01 28.92
CA GLU A 114 3.63 -7.13 28.03
C GLU A 114 4.06 -7.30 26.57
N ILE A 115 5.10 -6.59 26.12
CA ILE A 115 5.68 -6.76 24.78
C ILE A 115 6.17 -8.20 24.58
N TYR A 116 6.75 -8.81 25.62
CA TYR A 116 7.29 -10.16 25.56
C TYR A 116 6.20 -11.24 25.68
N LYS A 117 5.22 -11.08 26.57
CA LYS A 117 4.17 -12.08 26.82
C LYS A 117 3.05 -12.06 25.78
N ASP A 118 2.67 -10.88 25.28
CA ASP A 118 1.47 -10.69 24.47
C ASP A 118 1.80 -10.21 23.05
N ARG A 119 2.65 -10.98 22.36
CA ARG A 119 2.96 -10.75 20.94
C ARG A 119 1.69 -10.63 20.07
N LYS A 120 0.60 -11.31 20.43
CA LYS A 120 -0.68 -11.27 19.70
C LYS A 120 -1.50 -9.99 19.95
N VAL A 121 -1.43 -9.40 21.15
CA VAL A 121 -2.14 -8.14 21.46
C VAL A 121 -1.46 -6.97 20.74
N PHE A 122 -0.14 -7.00 20.67
CA PHE A 122 0.65 -6.06 19.87
C PHE A 122 0.31 -6.17 18.37
N GLN A 123 0.18 -7.39 17.84
CA GLN A 123 -0.24 -7.62 16.46
C GLN A 123 -1.68 -7.19 16.16
N ALA A 124 -2.58 -7.19 17.16
CA ALA A 124 -3.98 -6.78 16.98
C ALA A 124 -4.17 -5.25 17.06
N SER A 125 -3.19 -4.52 17.61
CA SER A 125 -3.23 -3.06 17.75
C SER A 125 -2.61 -2.32 16.56
N PHE A 126 -2.09 -3.08 15.59
CA PHE A 126 -1.45 -2.63 14.35
C PHE A 126 -2.33 -2.98 13.15
#